data_AF-A0A4Y2AKB5-F1
#
_entry.id   AF-A0A4Y2AKB5-F1
#
_cell.length_a   1.000
_cell.length_b   1.000
_cell.length_c   1.000
_cell.angle_alpha   90.00
_cell.angle_beta   90.00
_cell.angle_gamma   90.00
#
_symmetry.space_group_name_H-M   'P 1'
#
loop_
_entity.id
_entity.type
_entity.pdbx_description
1 polymer ?
#
loop_
_entity_poly.entity_id
_entity_poly.type
_entity_poly.pdbx_seq_one_letter_code
_entity_poly.pdbx_strand_id
1 'polypeptide(L)' 'MSIVHSDGLGQFQQDNATPHASRVATKWLQWHSSDFGHFHWPPKSPKMKIIKDIRDSLLHAVENRSPPPRTPMDL' A
#
# COMPACT_ATOMS: atom_id res chain seq x y z
N MET A 1 -28.79 1.89 4.78
CA MET A 1 -27.38 1.69 4.38
C MET A 1 -27.04 0.23 4.57
N SER A 2 -26.70 -0.50 3.51
CA SER A 2 -26.18 -1.86 3.64
C SER A 2 -24.66 -1.78 3.76
N ILE A 3 -24.12 -2.28 4.86
CA ILE A 3 -22.68 -2.53 4.97
C ILE A 3 -22.44 -3.81 4.16
N VAL A 4 -21.71 -3.68 3.05
CA VAL A 4 -21.27 -4.85 2.28
C VAL A 4 -20.15 -5.51 3.10
N HIS A 5 -20.45 -6.65 3.71
CA HIS A 5 -19.43 -7.45 4.37
C HIS A 5 -18.61 -8.18 3.30
N SER A 6 -17.27 -8.10 3.39
CA SER A 6 -16.41 -9.04 2.65
C SER A 6 -16.64 -10.45 3.19
N ASP A 7 -16.32 -11.46 2.38
CA ASP A 7 -16.39 -12.88 2.75
C ASP A 7 -15.36 -13.30 3.84
N GLY A 8 -14.61 -12.34 4.39
CA GLY A 8 -13.57 -12.55 5.39
C GLY A 8 -12.31 -13.23 4.85
N LEU A 9 -12.24 -13.53 3.55
CA LEU A 9 -11.11 -14.23 2.93
C LEU A 9 -9.98 -13.28 2.51
N GLY A 10 -10.27 -11.98 2.43
CA GLY A 10 -9.28 -10.96 2.11
C GLY A 10 -8.18 -10.87 3.18
N GLN A 11 -6.93 -10.73 2.74
CA GLN A 11 -5.80 -10.43 3.62
C GLN A 11 -5.37 -8.98 3.44
N PHE A 12 -5.37 -8.22 4.53
CA PHE A 12 -4.86 -6.85 4.53
C PHE A 12 -3.36 -6.85 4.85
N GLN A 13 -2.59 -6.25 3.95
CA GLN A 13 -1.15 -6.08 4.10
C GLN A 13 -0.79 -4.60 4.03
N GLN A 14 -0.03 -4.12 5.01
CA GLN A 14 0.49 -2.75 5.09
C GLN A 14 1.95 -2.77 5.56
N ASP A 15 2.65 -1.65 5.38
CA ASP A 15 3.98 -1.47 5.96
C ASP A 15 3.93 -0.97 7.42
N ASN A 16 5.10 -0.92 8.08
CA ASN A 16 5.23 -0.53 9.48
C ASN A 16 5.58 0.96 9.67
N ALA A 17 5.27 1.85 8.71
CA ALA A 17 5.55 3.27 8.91
C ALA A 17 4.78 3.83 10.12
N THR A 18 5.34 4.84 10.79
CA THR A 18 4.80 5.41 12.04
C THR A 18 3.30 5.72 12.02
N PRO A 19 2.70 6.25 10.92
CA PRO A 19 1.26 6.45 10.86
C PRO A 19 0.45 5.14 10.92
N HIS A 20 0.93 4.08 10.27
CA HIS A 20 0.30 2.76 10.20
C HIS A 20 0.45 1.96 11.51
N ALA A 21 1.53 2.21 12.26
CA ALA A 21 1.76 1.66 13.59
C ALA A 21 1.10 2.47 14.73
N SER A 22 0.38 3.53 14.40
CA SER A 22 -0.28 4.38 15.40
C SER A 22 -1.39 3.63 16.15
N ARG A 23 -1.64 4.01 17.41
CA ARG A 23 -2.70 3.41 18.23
C ARG A 23 -4.09 3.51 17.59
N VAL A 24 -4.36 4.58 16.84
CA VAL A 24 -5.64 4.77 16.15
C VAL A 24 -5.77 3.78 15.00
N ALA A 25 -4.73 3.65 14.16
CA ALA A 25 -4.70 2.70 13.06
C ALA A 25 -4.83 1.24 13.55
N THR A 26 -4.08 0.86 14.59
CA THR A 26 -4.14 -0.49 15.16
C THR A 26 -5.50 -0.80 15.79
N LYS A 27 -6.14 0.16 16.46
CA LYS A 27 -7.50 -0.01 17.01
C LYS A 27 -8.55 -0.18 15.91
N TRP A 28 -8.45 0.60 14.84
CA TRP A 28 -9.33 0.46 13.69
C TRP A 28 -9.20 -0.95 13.07
N LEU A 29 -7.97 -1.42 12.88
CA LEU A 29 -7.71 -2.77 12.36
C LEU A 29 -8.26 -3.88 13.27
N GLN A 30 -8.17 -3.72 14.59
CA GLN A 30 -8.77 -4.68 15.53
C GLN A 30 -10.29 -4.76 15.41
N TRP A 31 -10.97 -3.61 15.29
CA TRP A 31 -12.42 -3.56 15.10
C TRP A 31 -12.88 -4.25 13.81
N HIS A 32 -12.05 -4.23 12.77
CA HIS A 32 -12.34 -4.84 11.47
C HIS A 32 -11.71 -6.23 11.27
N SER A 33 -11.25 -6.88 12.35
CA SER A 33 -10.61 -8.21 12.28
C SER A 33 -11.53 -9.33 11.77
N SER A 34 -12.86 -9.14 11.80
CA SER A 34 -13.83 -10.05 11.17
C SER A 34 -13.96 -9.85 9.65
N ASP A 35 -13.63 -8.66 9.15
CA ASP A 35 -13.85 -8.30 7.76
C ASP A 35 -12.68 -8.75 6.87
N PHE A 36 -11.48 -8.93 7.46
CA PHE A 36 -10.29 -9.41 6.79
C PHE A 36 -9.27 -10.00 7.77
N GLY A 37 -8.50 -10.98 7.29
CA GLY A 37 -7.32 -11.47 8.00
C GLY A 37 -6.19 -10.44 7.95
N HIS A 38 -5.51 -10.21 9.09
CA HIS A 38 -4.29 -9.41 9.10
C HIS A 38 -3.08 -10.28 8.75
N PHE A 39 -2.34 -9.90 7.71
CA PHE A 39 -1.07 -10.55 7.41
C PHE A 39 0.01 -10.05 8.37
N HIS A 40 0.50 -10.92 9.25
CA HIS A 40 1.60 -10.58 10.17
C HIS A 40 2.92 -10.43 9.40
N TRP A 41 3.30 -9.20 9.08
CA TRP A 41 4.54 -8.88 8.37
C TRP A 41 5.72 -8.79 9.37
N PRO A 42 6.80 -9.57 9.20
CA PRO A 42 7.93 -9.51 10.12
C PRO A 42 8.60 -8.13 10.08
N PRO A 43 9.05 -7.58 11.24
CA PRO A 43 9.88 -6.37 11.25
C PRO A 43 11.12 -6.58 10.38
N LYS A 44 11.52 -5.56 9.61
CA LYS A 44 12.66 -5.56 8.65
C LYS A 44 12.48 -6.39 7.37
N SER A 45 11.28 -6.90 7.10
CA SER A 45 11.00 -7.50 5.79
C SER A 45 11.02 -6.44 4.68
N PRO A 46 11.58 -6.74 3.49
CA PRO A 46 11.73 -5.77 2.41
C PRO A 46 10.37 -5.16 2.03
N LYS A 47 10.38 -3.88 1.64
CA LYS A 47 9.19 -3.13 1.21
C LYS A 47 8.35 -4.00 0.28
N MET A 48 7.06 -4.14 0.60
CA MET A 48 6.09 -5.03 -0.05
C MET A 48 6.39 -5.22 -1.54
N LYS A 49 6.97 -6.38 -1.89
CA LYS A 49 7.51 -6.65 -3.23
C LYS A 49 6.47 -6.41 -4.32
N ILE A 50 5.23 -6.81 -4.09
CA ILE A 50 4.11 -6.62 -5.03
C ILE A 50 3.78 -5.13 -5.25
N ILE A 51 3.70 -4.31 -4.18
CA ILE A 51 3.45 -2.87 -4.32
C ILE A 51 4.61 -2.18 -5.03
N LYS A 52 5.85 -2.61 -4.75
CA LYS A 52 7.03 -2.09 -5.46
C LYS A 52 6.93 -2.42 -6.95
N ASP A 53 6.68 -3.68 -7.30
CA ASP A 53 6.59 -4.13 -8.70
C ASP A 53 5.47 -3.40 -9.47
N ILE A 54 4.32 -3.16 -8.82
CA ILE A 54 3.22 -2.36 -9.40
C ILE A 54 3.65 -0.89 -9.59
N ARG A 55 4.31 -0.29 -8.60
CA ARG A 55 4.80 1.10 -8.70
C ARG A 55 5.85 1.25 -9.80
N ASP A 56 6.76 0.30 -9.92
CA ASP A 56 7.81 0.30 -10.95
C ASP A 56 7.19 0.16 -12.35
N SER A 57 6.20 -0.72 -12.51
CA SER A 57 5.44 -0.88 -13.76
C SER A 57 4.66 0.39 -14.12
N LEU A 58 4.03 1.02 -13.13
CA LEU A 58 3.31 2.28 -13.32
C LEU A 58 4.24 3.42 -13.71
N LEU A 59 5.40 3.52 -13.04
CA LEU A 59 6.41 4.53 -13.34
C LEU A 59 6.89 4.40 -14.79
N HIS A 60 7.22 3.19 -15.23
CA HIS A 60 7.60 2.91 -16.61
C HIS A 60 6.50 3.32 -17.61
N ALA A 61 5.23 3.03 -17.30
CA ALA A 61 4.12 3.46 -18.15
C ALA A 61 3.98 4.99 -18.22
N VAL A 62 4.21 5.69 -17.10
CA VAL A 62 4.18 7.15 -17.01
C VAL A 62 5.32 7.78 -17.80
N GLU A 63 6.55 7.28 -17.66
CA GLU A 63 7.73 7.77 -18.40
C GLU A 63 7.55 7.61 -19.92
N ASN A 64 6.95 6.51 -20.37
CA ASN A 64 6.66 6.28 -21.80
C ASN A 64 5.53 7.16 -22.33
N ARG A 65 4.56 7.54 -21.48
CA ARG A 65 3.41 8.37 -21.88
C ARG A 65 3.71 9.87 -21.82
N SER A 66 4.54 10.27 -20.87
CA SER A 66 4.92 11.65 -20.59
C SER A 66 6.44 11.70 -20.57
N PRO A 67 7.12 11.94 -21.71
CA PRO A 67 8.56 12.11 -21.69
C PRO A 67 8.90 13.22 -20.68
N PRO A 68 9.97 13.06 -19.88
CA PRO A 68 10.38 14.08 -18.94
C PRO A 68 10.47 15.43 -19.67
N PRO A 69 10.09 16.55 -19.03
CA PRO A 69 10.20 17.87 -19.64
C PRO A 69 11.59 18.01 -20.26
N ARG A 70 11.64 18.13 -21.59
CA ARG A 70 12.89 18.38 -22.31
C ARG A 70 13.29 19.83 -22.07
N THR A 71 13.71 20.13 -20.86
CA THR A 71 14.42 21.37 -20.54
C THR A 71 15.65 20.98 -19.77
N PRO A 72 16.81 20.87 -20.43
CA PRO A 72 18.05 21.19 -19.75
C PRO A 72 17.93 22.67 -19.40
N MET A 73 17.76 23.00 -18.12
CA MET A 73 18.15 24.33 -17.66
C MET A 73 19.68 24.36 -17.76
N ASP A 74 20.15 24.86 -18.91
CA ASP A 74 21.50 25.37 -19.09
C ASP A 74 21.40 26.88 -18.87
N LEU A 75 21.60 27.31 -17.62
CA LEU A 75 21.85 28.69 -17.20
C LEU A 75 22.40 28.71 -15.77
#